data_AF-A0A1J5Q753-F1
#
_entry.id   AF-A0A1J5Q753-F1
#
_cell.length_a   1.000
_cell.length_b   1.000
_cell.length_c   1.000
_cell.angle_alpha   90.00
_cell.angle_beta   90.00
_cell.angle_gamma   90.00
#
_symmetry.space_group_name_H-M   'P 1'
#
loop_
_entity.id
_entity.type
_entity.pdbx_description
1 polymer ?
#
loop_
_entity_poly.entity_id
_entity_poly.type
_entity_poly.pdbx_seq_one_letter_code
_entity_poly.pdbx_strand_id
1 'polypeptide(L)'
;MASTKPDPQRLNALQLLHERASDHGRELARALGQAQNEHAQAVQQLRNLQAYAAQYRSQLAALEGAGGAWVKVREMRAFIARIDAAQTAQREEIARIEALQAQRSREWADARQQEKAFEMLIGKHHEAVRGYEQRRFMQEIQEWSNLASAASGATSGRI
;
A
#
# COMPACT_ATOMS: atom_id res chain seq x y z
N MET A 1 29.87 -23.35 -21.38
CA MET A 1 28.45 -23.40 -20.98
C MET A 1 27.64 -22.58 -21.97
N ALA A 2 26.76 -23.21 -22.75
CA ALA A 2 25.94 -22.50 -23.72
C ALA A 2 25.05 -21.49 -22.97
N SER A 3 25.21 -20.20 -23.25
CA SER A 3 24.29 -19.19 -22.72
C SER A 3 22.96 -19.37 -23.42
N THR A 4 21.99 -20.02 -22.78
CA THR A 4 20.63 -20.14 -23.31
C THR A 4 19.99 -18.76 -23.33
N LYS A 5 19.41 -18.36 -24.47
CA LYS A 5 18.69 -17.08 -24.60
C LYS A 5 17.56 -17.03 -23.56
N PRO A 6 17.39 -15.93 -22.81
CA PRO A 6 16.28 -15.80 -21.86
C PRO A 6 14.93 -15.92 -22.57
N ASP A 7 14.00 -16.62 -21.94
CA ASP A 7 12.68 -16.92 -22.52
C ASP A 7 11.73 -15.70 -22.46
N PRO A 8 11.24 -15.19 -23.61
CA PRO A 8 10.31 -14.06 -23.65
C PRO A 8 8.93 -14.37 -23.03
N GLN A 9 8.47 -15.63 -23.04
CA GLN A 9 7.18 -15.98 -22.45
C GLN A 9 7.20 -15.80 -20.93
N ARG A 10 8.31 -16.15 -20.29
CA ARG A 10 8.55 -15.90 -18.86
C ARG A 10 8.52 -14.41 -18.52
N LEU A 11 9.10 -13.55 -19.36
CA LEU A 11 9.06 -12.09 -19.13
C LEU A 11 7.62 -11.56 -19.17
N ASN A 12 6.85 -11.94 -20.19
CA ASN A 12 5.45 -11.54 -20.32
C ASN A 12 4.61 -12.00 -19.12
N ALA A 13 4.84 -13.24 -18.65
CA ALA A 13 4.16 -13.76 -17.47
C ALA A 13 4.52 -12.96 -16.20
N LEU A 14 5.80 -12.60 -16.01
CA LEU A 14 6.23 -11.77 -14.87
C LEU A 14 5.65 -10.36 -14.93
N GLN A 15 5.57 -9.76 -16.11
CA GLN A 15 4.95 -8.44 -16.32
C GLN A 15 3.46 -8.46 -15.98
N LEU A 16 2.73 -9.48 -16.43
CA LEU A 16 1.31 -9.66 -16.09
C LEU A 16 1.10 -9.84 -14.58
N LEU A 17 1.96 -10.63 -13.92
CA LEU A 17 1.89 -10.82 -12.47
C LEU A 17 2.22 -9.53 -11.70
N HIS A 18 3.20 -8.77 -12.17
CA HIS A 18 3.53 -7.46 -11.62
C HIS A 18 2.36 -6.49 -11.75
N GLU A 19 1.74 -6.40 -12.93
CA GLU A 19 0.60 -5.54 -13.19
C GLU A 19 -0.58 -5.87 -12.26
N ARG A 20 -0.93 -7.16 -12.14
CA ARG A 20 -1.96 -7.61 -11.20
C ARG A 20 -1.64 -7.30 -9.75
N ALA A 21 -0.39 -7.48 -9.32
CA ALA A 21 0.04 -7.13 -7.97
C ALA A 21 -0.04 -5.61 -7.73
N SER A 22 0.31 -4.81 -8.73
CA SER A 22 0.20 -3.34 -8.66
C SER A 22 -1.27 -2.88 -8.59
N ASP A 23 -2.16 -3.46 -9.40
CA ASP A 23 -3.60 -3.22 -9.34
C ASP A 23 -4.17 -3.55 -7.96
N HIS A 24 -3.86 -4.74 -7.45
CA HIS A 24 -4.29 -5.16 -6.12
C HIS A 24 -3.76 -4.22 -5.02
N GLY A 25 -2.49 -3.82 -5.11
CA GLY A 25 -1.90 -2.83 -4.20
C GLY A 25 -2.62 -1.47 -4.24
N ARG A 26 -3.04 -1.01 -5.43
CA ARG A 26 -3.83 0.23 -5.58
C ARG A 26 -5.22 0.11 -4.95
N GLU A 27 -5.88 -1.03 -5.08
CA GLU A 27 -7.18 -1.29 -4.45
C GLU A 27 -7.07 -1.27 -2.92
N LEU A 28 -6.07 -1.96 -2.38
CA LEU A 28 -5.80 -1.98 -0.93
C LEU A 28 -5.45 -0.60 -0.40
N ALA A 29 -4.66 0.19 -1.15
CA ALA A 29 -4.35 1.57 -0.78
C ALA A 29 -5.60 2.45 -0.72
N ARG A 30 -6.53 2.30 -1.68
CA ARG A 30 -7.83 3.01 -1.64
C ARG A 30 -8.66 2.60 -0.44
N ALA A 31 -8.74 1.30 -0.15
CA ALA A 31 -9.48 0.79 1.01
C ALA A 31 -8.88 1.29 2.34
N LEU A 32 -7.55 1.33 2.46
CA LEU A 32 -6.87 1.91 3.61
C LEU A 32 -7.18 3.40 3.75
N GLY A 33 -7.14 4.16 2.66
CA GLY A 33 -7.50 5.59 2.66
C GLY A 33 -8.95 5.84 3.08
N GLN A 34 -9.88 4.99 2.65
CA GLN A 34 -11.28 5.04 3.10
C GLN A 34 -11.39 4.81 4.61
N ALA A 35 -10.75 3.76 5.13
CA ALA A 35 -10.75 3.46 6.58
C ALA A 35 -10.11 4.59 7.41
N GLN A 36 -9.08 5.26 6.89
CA GLN A 36 -8.47 6.45 7.52
C GLN A 36 -9.45 7.63 7.58
N ASN A 37 -10.17 7.89 6.50
CA ASN A 37 -11.20 8.94 6.48
C ASN A 37 -12.35 8.63 7.43
N GLU A 38 -12.82 7.39 7.46
CA GLU A 38 -13.88 6.94 8.38
C GLU A 38 -13.47 7.12 9.85
N HIS A 39 -12.22 6.78 10.20
CA HIS A 39 -11.71 7.02 11.55
C HIS A 39 -11.65 8.49 11.92
N ALA A 40 -11.14 9.34 11.01
CA ALA A 40 -11.10 10.78 11.25
C ALA A 40 -12.51 11.35 11.51
N GLN A 41 -13.51 10.91 10.74
CA GLN A 41 -14.91 11.27 10.95
C GLN A 41 -15.45 10.75 12.28
N ALA A 42 -15.17 9.49 12.63
CA ALA A 42 -15.59 8.87 13.88
C ALA A 42 -15.00 9.57 15.12
N VAL A 43 -13.72 9.94 15.06
CA VAL A 43 -13.04 10.72 16.11
C VAL A 43 -13.65 12.11 16.23
N GLN A 44 -13.94 12.77 15.10
CA GLN A 44 -14.58 14.09 15.13
C GLN A 44 -15.99 14.01 15.74
N GLN A 45 -16.75 12.98 15.43
CA GLN A 45 -18.07 12.76 16.01
C GLN A 45 -17.98 12.54 17.53
N LEU A 46 -17.00 11.76 18.01
CA LEU A 46 -16.76 11.59 19.45
C LEU A 46 -16.44 12.94 20.13
N ARG A 47 -15.59 13.76 19.51
CA ARG A 47 -15.27 15.10 20.04
C ARG A 47 -16.51 15.98 20.16
N ASN A 48 -17.39 15.95 19.15
CA ASN A 48 -18.64 16.70 19.18
C ASN A 48 -19.54 16.22 20.33
N LEU A 49 -19.70 14.90 20.51
CA LEU A 49 -20.47 14.33 21.63
C LEU A 49 -19.90 14.73 22.99
N GLN A 50 -18.57 14.78 23.12
CA GLN A 50 -17.90 15.21 24.35
C GLN A 50 -18.15 16.69 24.64
N ALA A 51 -18.05 17.55 23.63
CA ALA A 51 -18.35 18.97 23.76
C ALA A 51 -19.81 19.20 24.20
N TYR A 52 -20.76 18.51 23.57
CA TYR A 52 -22.16 18.58 23.98
C TYR A 52 -22.36 18.11 25.42
N ALA A 53 -21.81 16.95 25.80
CA ALA A 53 -21.94 16.45 27.17
C ALA A 53 -21.39 17.45 28.21
N ALA A 54 -20.26 18.09 27.93
CA ALA A 54 -19.69 19.12 28.80
C ALA A 54 -20.62 20.34 28.94
N GLN A 55 -21.19 20.82 27.82
CA GLN A 55 -22.14 21.92 27.82
C GLN A 55 -23.39 21.59 28.66
N TYR A 56 -23.99 20.40 28.47
CA TYR A 56 -25.18 19.98 29.22
C TYR A 56 -24.89 19.77 30.71
N ARG A 57 -23.71 19.25 31.07
CA ARG A 57 -23.28 19.15 32.48
C ARG A 57 -23.12 20.52 33.13
N SER A 58 -22.58 21.51 32.41
CA SER A 58 -22.49 22.88 32.91
C SER A 58 -23.88 23.50 33.13
N GLN A 59 -24.81 23.31 32.18
CA GLN A 59 -26.20 23.74 32.34
C GLN A 59 -26.90 23.05 33.50
N LEU A 60 -26.60 21.77 33.75
CA LEU A 60 -27.16 21.01 34.86
C LEU A 60 -26.72 21.59 36.19
N ALA A 61 -25.42 21.85 36.35
CA ALA A 61 -24.88 22.47 37.56
C ALA A 61 -25.53 23.83 37.85
N ALA A 62 -25.77 24.65 36.81
CA ALA A 62 -26.44 25.93 36.96
C ALA A 62 -27.91 25.79 37.42
N LEU A 63 -28.65 24.82 36.85
CA LEU A 63 -30.04 24.56 37.25
C LEU A 63 -30.15 24.01 38.68
N GLU A 64 -29.20 23.17 39.09
CA GLU A 64 -29.15 22.61 40.43
C GLU A 64 -28.84 23.68 41.49
N GLY A 65 -27.95 24.63 41.17
CA GLY A 65 -27.65 25.77 42.04
C GLY A 65 -28.81 26.78 42.17
N ALA A 66 -29.68 26.91 41.17
CA ALA A 66 -30.82 27.83 41.21
C ALA A 66 -32.00 27.34 42.08
N GLY A 67 -32.11 26.02 42.29
CA GLY A 67 -33.23 25.41 43.00
C GLY A 67 -34.56 25.46 42.22
N GLY A 68 -35.50 24.56 42.55
CA GLY A 68 -36.89 24.65 42.06
C GLY A 68 -37.23 24.03 40.69
N ALA A 69 -36.24 23.59 39.89
CA ALA A 69 -36.47 23.03 38.54
C ALA A 69 -36.28 21.50 38.44
N TRP A 70 -36.82 20.72 39.40
CA TRP A 70 -36.53 19.28 39.53
C TRP A 70 -36.86 18.44 38.29
N VAL A 71 -37.98 18.72 37.60
CA VAL A 71 -38.36 18.01 36.36
C VAL A 71 -37.30 18.22 35.27
N LYS A 72 -36.85 19.46 35.07
CA LYS A 72 -35.85 19.82 34.06
C LYS A 72 -34.48 19.24 34.38
N VAL A 73 -34.10 19.20 35.66
CA VAL A 73 -32.90 18.52 36.15
C VAL A 73 -32.93 17.03 35.81
N ARG A 74 -34.06 16.35 36.07
CA ARG A 74 -34.23 14.93 35.76
C ARG A 74 -34.13 14.66 34.25
N GLU A 75 -34.80 15.45 33.42
CA GLU A 75 -34.75 15.33 31.97
C GLU A 75 -33.34 15.51 31.42
N MET A 76 -32.61 16.50 31.92
CA MET A 76 -31.26 16.78 31.47
C MET A 76 -30.26 15.70 31.91
N ARG A 77 -30.43 15.14 33.11
CA ARG A 77 -29.66 13.96 33.57
C ARG A 77 -29.90 12.76 32.65
N ALA A 78 -31.16 12.49 32.28
CA ALA A 78 -31.50 11.41 31.34
C ALA A 78 -30.89 11.65 29.96
N PHE A 79 -30.88 12.89 29.47
CA PHE A 79 -30.27 13.24 28.20
C PHE A 79 -28.74 13.08 28.22
N ILE A 80 -28.06 13.53 29.29
CA ILE A 80 -26.63 13.33 29.48
C ILE A 80 -26.28 11.83 29.47
N ALA A 81 -27.07 11.00 30.15
CA ALA A 81 -26.88 9.55 30.14
C ALA A 81 -26.98 8.93 28.74
N ARG A 82 -27.87 9.46 27.88
CA ARG A 82 -27.95 9.04 26.46
C ARG A 82 -26.71 9.46 25.67
N ILE A 83 -26.19 10.67 25.89
CA ILE A 83 -24.94 11.10 25.25
C ILE A 83 -23.78 10.22 25.71
N ASP A 84 -23.70 9.89 27.00
CA ASP A 84 -22.63 9.03 27.53
C ASP A 84 -22.70 7.62 26.91
N ALA A 85 -23.90 7.05 26.76
CA ALA A 85 -24.08 5.79 26.03
C ALA A 85 -23.64 5.90 24.57
N ALA A 86 -23.98 7.00 23.88
CA ALA A 86 -23.53 7.25 22.51
C ALA A 86 -22.01 7.42 22.41
N GLN A 87 -21.36 8.06 23.39
CA GLN A 87 -19.90 8.16 23.44
C GLN A 87 -19.23 6.80 23.61
N THR A 88 -19.79 5.91 24.44
CA THR A 88 -19.30 4.54 24.59
C THR A 88 -19.39 3.79 23.27
N ALA A 89 -20.55 3.79 22.61
CA ALA A 89 -20.72 3.16 21.30
C ALA A 89 -19.76 3.75 20.24
N GLN A 90 -19.56 5.07 20.25
CA GLN A 90 -18.63 5.72 19.31
C GLN A 90 -17.17 5.31 19.55
N ARG A 91 -16.77 5.09 20.80
CA ARG A 91 -15.41 4.58 21.13
C ARG A 91 -15.22 3.15 20.67
N GLU A 92 -16.22 2.31 20.83
CA GLU A 92 -16.20 0.93 20.33
C GLU A 92 -16.07 0.91 18.81
N GLU A 93 -16.81 1.78 18.11
CA GLU A 93 -16.70 1.93 16.65
C GLU A 93 -15.31 2.41 16.23
N ILE A 94 -14.74 3.41 16.92
CA ILE A 94 -13.35 3.85 16.67
C ILE A 94 -12.38 2.69 16.81
N ALA A 95 -12.47 1.90 17.89
CA ALA A 95 -11.61 0.74 18.10
C ALA A 95 -11.77 -0.31 17.00
N ARG A 96 -13.00 -0.53 16.51
CA ARG A 96 -13.27 -1.43 15.38
C ARG A 96 -12.60 -0.93 14.09
N ILE A 97 -12.71 0.37 13.80
CA ILE A 97 -12.08 0.97 12.62
C ILE A 97 -10.56 0.93 12.73
N GLU A 98 -9.99 1.16 13.91
CA GLU A 98 -8.53 1.06 14.14
C GLU A 98 -8.01 -0.35 13.88
N ALA A 99 -8.72 -1.39 14.35
CA ALA A 99 -8.39 -2.77 14.04
C ALA A 99 -8.45 -3.06 12.53
N LEU A 100 -9.47 -2.54 11.85
CA LEU A 100 -9.59 -2.66 10.39
C LEU A 100 -8.45 -1.95 9.67
N GLN A 101 -8.07 -0.73 10.08
CA GLN A 101 -6.93 -0.03 9.51
C GLN A 101 -5.63 -0.79 9.68
N ALA A 102 -5.39 -1.35 10.88
CA ALA A 102 -4.20 -2.16 11.14
C ALA A 102 -4.15 -3.40 10.22
N GLN A 103 -5.29 -4.05 10.00
CA GLN A 103 -5.40 -5.16 9.04
C GLN A 103 -5.10 -4.69 7.60
N ARG A 104 -5.77 -3.63 7.13
CA ARG A 104 -5.61 -3.11 5.76
C ARG A 104 -4.19 -2.62 5.49
N SER A 105 -3.53 -2.05 6.49
CA SER A 105 -2.14 -1.62 6.41
C SER A 105 -1.20 -2.81 6.20
N ARG A 106 -1.43 -3.93 6.89
CA ARG A 106 -0.68 -5.18 6.70
C ARG A 106 -0.92 -5.77 5.31
N GLU A 107 -2.18 -5.89 4.90
CA GLU A 107 -2.55 -6.38 3.56
C GLU A 107 -1.87 -5.56 2.46
N TRP A 108 -1.89 -4.22 2.58
CA TRP A 108 -1.24 -3.33 1.65
C TRP A 108 0.30 -3.49 1.64
N ALA A 109 0.92 -3.64 2.80
CA ALA A 109 2.36 -3.87 2.91
C ALA A 109 2.78 -5.19 2.24
N ASP A 110 2.02 -6.26 2.45
CA ASP A 110 2.26 -7.57 1.85
C ASP A 110 2.12 -7.50 0.31
N ALA A 111 1.07 -6.84 -0.19
CA ALA A 111 0.89 -6.61 -1.62
C ALA A 111 2.04 -5.81 -2.23
N ARG A 112 2.53 -4.77 -1.53
CA ARG A 112 3.66 -3.96 -1.99
C ARG A 112 4.98 -4.76 -2.00
N GLN A 113 5.16 -5.66 -1.04
CA GLN A 113 6.30 -6.57 -1.02
C GLN A 113 6.26 -7.53 -2.22
N GLN A 114 5.09 -8.07 -2.54
CA GLN A 114 4.89 -8.95 -3.69
C GLN A 114 5.14 -8.23 -5.02
N GLU A 115 4.62 -7.01 -5.18
CA GLU A 115 4.87 -6.17 -6.36
C GLU A 115 6.37 -5.95 -6.57
N LYS A 116 7.10 -5.55 -5.51
CA LYS A 116 8.56 -5.35 -5.55
C LYS A 116 9.33 -6.63 -5.87
N ALA A 117 8.85 -7.78 -5.43
CA ALA A 117 9.47 -9.06 -5.78
C ALA A 117 9.37 -9.34 -7.29
N PHE A 118 8.21 -9.06 -7.92
CA PHE A 118 8.08 -9.18 -9.37
C PHE A 118 8.92 -8.16 -10.13
N GLU A 119 8.97 -6.92 -9.67
CA GLU A 119 9.83 -5.86 -10.24
C GLU A 119 11.30 -6.30 -10.25
N MET A 120 11.78 -6.88 -9.16
CA MET A 120 13.14 -7.43 -9.07
C MET A 120 13.37 -8.57 -10.07
N LEU A 121 12.42 -9.50 -10.21
CA LEU A 121 12.53 -10.61 -11.15
C LEU A 121 12.55 -10.14 -12.62
N ILE A 122 11.74 -9.13 -12.95
CA ILE A 122 11.75 -8.47 -14.26
C ILE A 122 13.12 -7.81 -14.51
N GLY A 123 13.65 -7.08 -13.52
CA GLY A 123 14.98 -6.48 -13.58
C GLY A 123 16.08 -7.51 -13.86
N LYS A 124 16.10 -8.62 -13.12
CA LYS A 124 17.03 -9.74 -13.35
C LYS A 124 16.89 -10.36 -14.73
N HIS A 125 15.67 -10.45 -15.27
CA HIS A 125 15.45 -10.93 -16.63
C HIS A 125 16.08 -9.99 -17.65
N HIS A 126 15.85 -8.68 -17.54
CA HIS A 126 16.47 -7.69 -18.44
C HIS A 126 18.01 -7.70 -18.36
N GLU A 127 18.57 -7.86 -17.18
CA GLU A 127 20.03 -8.03 -17.00
C GLU A 127 20.55 -9.28 -17.71
N ALA A 128 19.83 -10.40 -17.60
CA ALA A 128 20.19 -11.64 -18.28
C ALA A 128 20.14 -11.50 -19.81
N VAL A 129 19.13 -10.79 -20.36
CA VAL A 129 19.01 -10.50 -21.79
C VAL A 129 20.17 -9.64 -22.26
N ARG A 130 20.45 -8.52 -21.60
CA ARG A 130 21.59 -7.64 -21.94
C ARG A 130 22.91 -8.39 -21.91
N GLY A 131 23.14 -9.20 -20.88
CA GLY A 131 24.35 -10.00 -20.77
C GLY A 131 24.49 -11.06 -21.86
N TYR A 132 23.38 -11.68 -22.29
CA TYR A 132 23.36 -12.60 -23.42
C TYR A 132 23.72 -11.89 -24.74
N GLU A 133 23.08 -10.75 -25.02
CA GLU A 133 23.32 -9.98 -26.24
C GLU A 133 24.77 -9.47 -26.31
N GLN A 134 25.32 -8.98 -25.20
CA GLN A 134 26.71 -8.51 -25.14
C GLN A 134 27.72 -9.63 -25.37
N ARG A 135 27.49 -10.82 -24.81
CA ARG A 135 28.34 -11.99 -25.06
C ARG A 135 28.27 -12.43 -26.53
N ARG A 136 27.07 -12.45 -27.11
CA ARG A 136 26.87 -12.79 -28.52
C ARG A 136 27.60 -11.81 -29.44
N PHE A 137 27.44 -10.51 -29.21
CA PHE A 137 28.11 -9.47 -29.98
C PHE A 137 29.64 -9.59 -29.91
N MET A 138 30.19 -9.88 -28.72
CA MET A 138 31.63 -10.10 -28.56
C MET A 138 32.13 -11.34 -29.33
N GLN A 139 31.35 -12.43 -29.34
CA GLN A 139 31.66 -13.63 -30.13
C GLN A 139 31.69 -13.32 -31.62
N GLU A 140 30.68 -12.60 -32.13
CA GLU A 140 30.64 -12.17 -33.53
C GLU A 140 31.88 -11.34 -33.88
N ILE A 141 32.28 -10.34 -33.07
CA ILE A 141 33.52 -9.57 -33.29
C ILE A 141 34.77 -10.45 -33.35
N GLN A 142 34.89 -11.41 -32.42
CA GLN A 142 36.03 -12.34 -32.40
C GLN A 142 36.09 -13.19 -33.67
N GLU A 143 34.94 -13.68 -34.15
CA GLU A 143 34.84 -14.42 -35.41
C GLU A 143 35.29 -13.57 -36.61
N TRP A 144 34.80 -12.33 -36.72
CA TRP A 144 35.22 -11.39 -37.77
C TRP A 144 36.72 -11.10 -37.73
N SER A 145 37.28 -10.89 -36.54
CA SER A 145 38.72 -10.68 -36.36
C SER A 145 39.53 -11.89 -36.82
N ASN A 146 39.11 -13.10 -36.45
CA ASN A 146 39.79 -14.33 -36.82
C ASN A 146 39.77 -14.56 -38.35
N LEU A 147 38.62 -14.29 -39.00
CA LEU A 147 38.49 -14.37 -40.46
C LEU A 147 39.37 -13.35 -41.18
N ALA A 148 39.43 -12.11 -40.69
CA ALA A 148 40.28 -11.06 -41.25
C ALA A 148 41.78 -11.38 -41.13
N SER A 149 42.22 -11.92 -39.98
CA SER A 149 43.59 -12.38 -39.77
C SER A 149 43.94 -13.60 -40.64
N ALA A 150 43.01 -14.53 -40.84
CA ALA A 150 43.21 -15.68 -41.73
C ALA A 150 43.34 -15.23 -43.20
N ALA A 151 42.56 -14.24 -43.62
CA ALA A 151 42.64 -13.67 -44.96
C ALA A 151 43.95 -12.90 -45.21
N SER A 152 44.48 -12.18 -44.22
CA SER A 152 45.77 -11.48 -44.37
C SER A 152 46.98 -12.42 -44.36
N GLY A 153 46.92 -13.51 -43.59
CA GLY A 153 47.96 -14.55 -43.56
C GLY A 153 48.09 -15.33 -44.87
N ALA A 154 46.97 -15.56 -45.58
CA ALA A 154 46.97 -16.25 -46.88
C ALA A 154 47.64 -15.44 -48.00
N THR A 155 47.66 -14.10 -47.89
CA THR A 155 48.26 -13.20 -48.88
C THR A 155 49.77 -13.03 -48.70
N SER A 156 50.31 -13.31 -47.51
CA SER A 156 51.74 -13.16 -47.21
C SER A 156 52.58 -14.42 -47.50
N GLY A 157 51.96 -15.55 -47.83
CA GLY A 157 52.64 -16.83 -48.16
C GLY A 157 52.74 -17.14 -49.65
N ARG A 158 52.47 -16.16 -50.53
CA ARG A 158 52.47 -16.30 -52.00
C ARG A 158 53.46 -15.33 -52.65
N ILE A 159 54.72 -15.39 -52.24
CA ILE A 159 55.88 -14.80 -52.94
C ILE A 159 57.03 -15.78 -52.76
#